data_AF-A0A9W8HDA9-F1
#
_entry.id   AF-A0A9W8HDA9-F1
#
_cell.length_a   1.000
_cell.length_b   1.000
_cell.length_c   1.000
_cell.angle_alpha   90.00
_cell.angle_beta   90.00
_cell.angle_gamma   90.00
#
_symmetry.space_group_name_H-M   'P 1'
#
loop_
_entity.id
_entity.type
_entity.pdbx_description
1 polymer ?
#
loop_
_entity_poly.entity_id
_entity_poly.type
_entity_poly.pdbx_seq_one_letter_code
_entity_poly.pdbx_strand_id
1 'polypeptide(L)'
;MSPETYQAAVVDKYTGDPLDFHLAQVPRHATLQPTQVEVQVHAASLNPIDYKRAEGMLSLFVPEPFPLLLGYDFAGLITRVGPSVHRFSPGDRVYGRAARADAGAIAEYFVTQEVAVARIPGNVSFNVAAAVPLAGLTALQSLERLGVTRESSVFVSAGMGGVGMFGVALARHHFGAKEVITTVSTGKVERAREMGATRVVDYTQENYTEVLEDAADVMLDTTGDTESYRVVKPNSRVVSVAMMPDSGGLEYFRKDQPPLSLVGRAKFAVLKRVVGVASWVLTRGFRAKGIRYEYVVMEPNGRQLEEVFNPLLENGVIKPVIANVHAFTNQGIQDAFRESRDGHATGKIIVCIKG
;
A
#
# COMPACT_ATOMS: atom_id res chain seq x y z
N MET A 1 9.78 30.56 -14.75
CA MET A 1 8.38 30.23 -15.10
C MET A 1 8.18 28.75 -14.91
N SER A 2 7.03 28.35 -14.38
CA SER A 2 6.63 26.94 -14.25
C SER A 2 6.47 26.30 -15.64
N PRO A 3 6.99 25.09 -15.91
CA PRO A 3 6.85 24.47 -17.23
C PRO A 3 5.39 24.15 -17.57
N GLU A 4 5.03 24.24 -18.86
CA GLU A 4 3.68 23.92 -19.38
C GLU A 4 3.42 22.42 -19.51
N THR A 5 4.47 21.62 -19.63
CA THR A 5 4.43 20.15 -19.65
C THR A 5 5.44 19.56 -18.67
N TYR A 6 5.28 18.29 -18.33
CA TYR A 6 6.22 17.54 -17.50
C TYR A 6 6.26 16.06 -17.88
N GLN A 7 7.32 15.34 -17.48
CA GLN A 7 7.43 13.90 -17.69
C GLN A 7 6.65 13.10 -16.65
N ALA A 8 5.90 12.10 -17.12
CA ALA A 8 5.19 11.13 -16.29
C ALA A 8 5.26 9.74 -16.91
N ALA A 9 5.19 8.69 -16.07
CA ALA A 9 5.04 7.32 -16.54
C ALA A 9 3.59 7.07 -16.96
N VAL A 10 3.39 6.69 -18.22
CA VAL A 10 2.08 6.54 -18.85
C VAL A 10 1.93 5.18 -19.53
N VAL A 11 0.72 4.62 -19.42
CA VAL A 11 0.25 3.49 -20.23
C VAL A 11 -0.72 4.04 -21.26
N ASP A 12 -0.57 3.70 -22.54
CA ASP A 12 -1.48 4.20 -23.60
C ASP A 12 -2.72 3.32 -23.80
N LYS A 13 -2.58 2.03 -23.48
CA LYS A 13 -3.63 1.02 -23.55
C LYS A 13 -3.21 -0.20 -22.73
N TYR A 14 -4.16 -1.01 -22.33
CA TYR A 14 -3.85 -2.31 -21.74
C TYR A 14 -3.44 -3.31 -22.82
N THR A 15 -2.23 -3.85 -22.70
CA THR A 15 -1.74 -4.99 -23.49
C THR A 15 -1.64 -6.27 -22.67
N GLY A 16 -1.85 -6.17 -21.35
CA GLY A 16 -1.64 -7.26 -20.41
C GLY A 16 -0.18 -7.44 -20.00
N ASP A 17 0.76 -6.64 -20.54
CA ASP A 17 2.12 -6.56 -20.01
C ASP A 17 2.24 -5.36 -19.05
N PRO A 18 2.52 -5.58 -17.75
CA PRO A 18 2.71 -4.48 -16.80
C PRO A 18 3.92 -3.59 -17.10
N LEU A 19 4.80 -3.98 -18.03
CA LEU A 19 5.99 -3.22 -18.43
C LEU A 19 5.77 -2.39 -19.70
N ASP A 20 4.60 -2.52 -20.35
CA ASP A 20 4.22 -1.75 -21.54
C ASP A 20 3.72 -0.36 -21.15
N PHE A 21 4.65 0.44 -20.62
CA PHE A 21 4.49 1.86 -20.31
C PHE A 21 5.75 2.60 -20.73
N HIS A 22 5.64 3.92 -20.83
CA HIS A 22 6.78 4.78 -21.14
C HIS A 22 6.65 6.15 -20.46
N LEU A 23 7.74 6.90 -20.40
CA LEU A 23 7.77 8.29 -20.00
C LEU A 23 7.30 9.15 -21.16
N ALA A 24 6.26 9.94 -20.92
CA ALA A 24 5.73 10.90 -21.89
C ALA A 24 5.68 12.31 -21.30
N GLN A 25 5.75 13.31 -22.16
CA GLN A 25 5.41 14.69 -21.80
C GLN A 25 3.89 14.81 -21.69
N VAL A 26 3.40 15.22 -20.52
CA VAL A 26 1.98 15.45 -20.25
C VAL A 26 1.72 16.91 -19.90
N PRO A 27 0.54 17.46 -20.23
CA PRO A 27 0.20 18.84 -19.88
C PRO A 27 0.19 19.06 -18.36
N ARG A 28 0.75 20.17 -17.91
CA ARG A 28 0.60 20.61 -16.52
C ARG A 28 -0.79 21.19 -16.29
N HIS A 29 -1.38 20.87 -15.14
CA HIS A 29 -2.68 21.44 -14.75
C HIS A 29 -2.62 22.98 -14.75
N ALA A 30 -3.43 23.63 -15.58
CA ALA A 30 -3.49 25.09 -15.63
C ALA A 30 -3.99 25.69 -14.30
N THR A 31 -4.96 25.04 -13.67
CA THR A 31 -5.57 25.44 -12.39
C THR A 31 -5.72 24.23 -11.46
N LEU A 32 -5.79 24.49 -10.15
CA LEU A 32 -6.05 23.48 -9.12
C LEU A 32 -7.48 23.61 -8.61
N GLN A 33 -8.10 22.47 -8.29
CA GLN A 33 -9.37 22.46 -7.57
C GLN A 33 -9.20 22.99 -6.13
N PRO A 34 -10.28 23.43 -5.45
CA PRO A 34 -10.20 24.12 -4.17
C PRO A 34 -9.33 23.43 -3.10
N THR A 35 -9.44 22.11 -2.98
CA THR A 35 -8.78 21.30 -1.96
C THR A 35 -7.54 20.56 -2.47
N GLN A 36 -7.07 20.87 -3.68
CA GLN A 36 -5.92 20.21 -4.28
C GLN A 36 -4.61 20.90 -3.93
N VAL A 37 -3.56 20.10 -3.84
CA VAL A 37 -2.16 20.57 -3.80
C VAL A 37 -1.41 20.01 -5.00
N GLU A 38 -0.45 20.78 -5.50
CA GLU A 38 0.52 20.30 -6.47
C GLU A 38 1.88 20.11 -5.79
N VAL A 39 2.50 18.98 -6.07
CA VAL A 39 3.77 18.56 -5.52
C VAL A 39 4.76 18.39 -6.66
N GLN A 40 5.93 19.02 -6.56
CA GLN A 40 7.11 18.61 -7.32
C GLN A 40 7.67 17.35 -6.66
N VAL A 41 7.57 16.22 -7.34
CA VAL A 41 7.91 14.92 -6.77
C VAL A 41 9.43 14.75 -6.77
N HIS A 42 9.97 14.33 -5.63
CA HIS A 42 11.37 13.96 -5.48
C HIS A 42 11.55 12.44 -5.46
N ALA A 43 10.62 11.73 -4.81
CA ALA A 43 10.63 10.27 -4.74
C ALA A 43 9.21 9.72 -4.86
N ALA A 44 9.07 8.59 -5.57
CA ALA A 44 7.86 7.78 -5.59
C ALA A 44 8.18 6.37 -5.09
N SER A 45 7.24 5.71 -4.43
CA SER A 45 7.40 4.29 -4.03
C SER A 45 6.50 3.40 -4.86
N LEU A 46 7.05 2.25 -5.27
CA LEU A 46 6.26 1.20 -5.89
C LEU A 46 5.61 0.27 -4.87
N ASN A 47 4.46 -0.23 -5.27
CA ASN A 47 3.63 -1.19 -4.59
C ASN A 47 3.06 -2.18 -5.62
N PRO A 48 2.65 -3.40 -5.21
CA PRO A 48 2.09 -4.37 -6.15
C PRO A 48 0.87 -3.86 -6.93
N ILE A 49 0.12 -2.90 -6.37
CA ILE A 49 -1.03 -2.30 -7.06
C ILE A 49 -0.62 -1.48 -8.29
N ASP A 50 0.62 -0.98 -8.37
CA ASP A 50 1.09 -0.17 -9.49
C ASP A 50 1.25 -1.04 -10.75
N TYR A 51 1.97 -2.16 -10.66
CA TYR A 51 2.11 -3.09 -11.79
C TYR A 51 0.76 -3.75 -12.14
N LYS A 52 -0.07 -4.09 -11.14
CA LYS A 52 -1.43 -4.64 -11.37
C LYS A 52 -2.33 -3.62 -12.08
N ARG A 53 -2.16 -2.33 -11.80
CA ARG A 53 -2.88 -1.26 -12.52
C ARG A 53 -2.39 -1.14 -13.94
N ALA A 54 -1.08 -1.17 -14.18
CA ALA A 54 -0.49 -1.13 -15.52
C ALA A 54 -0.91 -2.32 -16.39
N GLU A 55 -0.99 -3.52 -15.80
CA GLU A 55 -1.47 -4.75 -16.45
C GLU A 55 -2.97 -4.71 -16.78
N GLY A 56 -3.72 -3.80 -16.17
CA GLY A 56 -5.17 -3.73 -16.34
C GLY A 56 -5.93 -4.79 -15.55
N MET A 57 -5.40 -5.26 -14.42
CA MET A 57 -6.04 -6.28 -13.56
C MET A 57 -7.49 -5.93 -13.20
N LEU A 58 -7.80 -4.64 -13.04
CA LEU A 58 -9.14 -4.17 -12.70
C LEU A 58 -9.89 -3.51 -13.88
N SER A 59 -9.35 -3.59 -15.11
CA SER A 59 -9.88 -2.89 -16.29
C SER A 59 -11.31 -3.29 -16.65
N LEU A 60 -11.69 -4.54 -16.39
CA LEU A 60 -13.06 -5.03 -16.58
C LEU A 60 -14.06 -4.41 -15.58
N PHE A 61 -13.58 -3.83 -14.48
CA PHE A 61 -14.39 -3.34 -13.36
C PHE A 61 -14.30 -1.84 -13.17
N VAL A 62 -13.19 -1.23 -13.59
CA VAL A 62 -12.90 0.18 -13.44
C VAL A 62 -12.36 0.67 -14.78
N PRO A 63 -13.18 1.33 -15.61
CA PRO A 63 -12.68 1.93 -16.84
C PRO A 63 -11.70 3.05 -16.46
N GLU A 64 -10.52 3.02 -17.07
CA GLU A 64 -9.49 4.03 -16.86
C GLU A 64 -9.39 4.92 -18.11
N PRO A 65 -9.26 6.25 -17.94
CA PRO A 65 -8.95 7.12 -19.06
C PRO A 65 -7.49 6.89 -19.49
N PHE A 66 -7.26 6.86 -20.81
CA PHE A 66 -5.93 6.82 -21.40
C PHE A 66 -5.53 8.20 -21.95
N PRO A 67 -4.24 8.60 -21.87
CA PRO A 67 -3.13 7.86 -21.26
C PRO A 67 -3.29 7.75 -19.73
N LEU A 68 -3.00 6.57 -19.21
CA LEU A 68 -3.16 6.23 -17.79
C LEU A 68 -1.86 6.54 -17.06
N LEU A 69 -1.90 7.43 -16.07
CA LEU A 69 -0.76 7.79 -15.24
C LEU A 69 -0.53 6.75 -14.12
N LEU A 70 0.74 6.43 -13.86
CA LEU A 70 1.14 5.41 -12.88
C LEU A 70 1.64 6.01 -11.54
N GLY A 71 1.48 5.23 -10.47
CA GLY A 71 2.00 5.56 -9.13
C GLY A 71 0.97 6.16 -8.17
N TYR A 72 1.08 5.79 -6.89
CA TYR A 72 0.26 6.35 -5.79
C TYR A 72 1.07 7.05 -4.70
N ASP A 73 2.21 6.48 -4.31
CA ASP A 73 3.02 7.01 -3.21
C ASP A 73 4.02 8.04 -3.72
N PHE A 74 4.11 9.16 -3.02
CA PHE A 74 5.02 10.25 -3.37
C PHE A 74 5.61 10.92 -2.13
N ALA A 75 6.75 11.57 -2.34
CA ALA A 75 7.34 12.55 -1.44
C ALA A 75 7.99 13.67 -2.27
N GLY A 76 7.83 14.92 -1.86
CA GLY A 76 8.31 16.07 -2.61
C GLY A 76 8.01 17.42 -1.97
N LEU A 77 8.04 18.47 -2.78
CA LEU A 77 7.81 19.85 -2.34
C LEU A 77 6.47 20.37 -2.87
N ILE A 78 5.67 21.02 -2.03
CA ILE A 78 4.50 21.75 -2.50
C ILE A 78 4.95 22.87 -3.45
N THR A 79 4.36 22.97 -4.64
CA THR A 79 4.62 24.05 -5.59
C THR A 79 3.43 24.99 -5.73
N ARG A 80 2.20 24.46 -5.64
CA ARG A 80 0.96 25.24 -5.71
C ARG A 80 -0.09 24.63 -4.78
N VAL A 81 -1.02 25.46 -4.32
CA VAL A 81 -2.15 25.04 -3.49
C VAL A 81 -3.44 25.62 -4.05
N GLY A 82 -4.52 24.87 -3.92
CA GLY A 82 -5.87 25.31 -4.25
C GLY A 82 -6.38 26.38 -3.26
N PRO A 83 -7.40 27.16 -3.64
CA PRO A 83 -7.89 28.29 -2.86
C PRO A 83 -8.47 27.95 -1.47
N SER A 84 -8.79 26.67 -1.20
CA SER A 84 -9.32 26.20 0.08
C SER A 84 -8.32 25.34 0.86
N VAL A 85 -7.07 25.26 0.41
CA VAL A 85 -6.00 24.60 1.14
C VAL A 85 -5.42 25.58 2.17
N HIS A 86 -5.36 25.15 3.42
CA HIS A 86 -4.90 25.98 4.53
C HIS A 86 -3.79 25.29 5.35
N ARG A 87 -3.62 23.97 5.20
CA ARG A 87 -2.62 23.20 5.94
C ARG A 87 -1.25 23.28 5.30
N PHE A 88 -1.10 23.71 4.05
CA PHE A 88 0.18 23.68 3.34
C PHE A 88 0.49 24.97 2.59
N SER A 89 1.77 25.22 2.38
CA SER A 89 2.30 26.35 1.59
C SER A 89 3.38 25.88 0.60
N PRO A 90 3.59 26.58 -0.53
CA PRO A 90 4.71 26.30 -1.42
C PRO A 90 6.05 26.23 -0.68
N GLY A 91 6.85 25.22 -0.97
CA GLY A 91 8.10 24.92 -0.29
C GLY A 91 7.98 23.89 0.85
N ASP A 92 6.77 23.58 1.32
CA ASP A 92 6.57 22.54 2.33
C ASP A 92 7.02 21.18 1.79
N ARG A 93 7.81 20.45 2.60
CA ARG A 93 8.23 19.07 2.34
C ARG A 93 7.09 18.14 2.75
N VAL A 94 6.53 17.40 1.79
CA VAL A 94 5.33 16.59 1.99
C VAL A 94 5.46 15.19 1.40
N TYR A 95 4.67 14.26 1.93
CA TYR A 95 4.53 12.91 1.44
C TYR A 95 3.08 12.44 1.60
N GLY A 96 2.70 11.42 0.83
CA GLY A 96 1.33 10.94 0.86
C GLY A 96 1.11 9.74 -0.04
N ARG A 97 -0.07 9.14 0.14
CA ARG A 97 -0.62 8.13 -0.76
C ARG A 97 -1.83 8.74 -1.44
N ALA A 98 -1.81 8.85 -2.75
CA ALA A 98 -2.92 9.39 -3.52
C ALA A 98 -4.15 8.47 -3.51
N ALA A 99 -5.35 9.06 -3.57
CA ALA A 99 -6.56 8.33 -3.89
C ALA A 99 -6.46 7.67 -5.27
N ARG A 100 -7.32 6.66 -5.53
CA ARG A 100 -7.27 5.95 -6.81
C ARG A 100 -7.46 6.89 -8.01
N ALA A 101 -8.42 7.79 -7.87
CA ALA A 101 -8.83 8.76 -8.88
C ALA A 101 -7.72 9.78 -9.19
N ASP A 102 -6.82 10.02 -8.24
CA ASP A 102 -5.74 11.01 -8.36
C ASP A 102 -4.40 10.35 -8.70
N ALA A 103 -4.34 9.09 -9.14
CA ALA A 103 -3.03 8.45 -9.37
C ALA A 103 -2.20 9.12 -10.47
N GLY A 104 -0.90 8.89 -10.44
CA GLY A 104 0.07 9.51 -11.35
C GLY A 104 1.32 10.04 -10.64
N ALA A 105 1.67 9.48 -9.49
CA ALA A 105 2.78 9.94 -8.66
C ALA A 105 4.18 9.66 -9.25
N ILE A 106 4.31 8.76 -10.23
CA ILE A 106 5.59 8.52 -10.94
C ILE A 106 5.71 9.57 -12.06
N ALA A 107 5.94 10.82 -11.64
CA ALA A 107 5.99 11.99 -12.49
C ALA A 107 6.74 13.14 -11.83
N GLU A 108 7.21 14.12 -12.61
CA GLU A 108 7.90 15.30 -12.05
C GLU A 108 6.98 16.21 -11.22
N TYR A 109 5.70 16.32 -11.61
CA TYR A 109 4.68 17.05 -10.88
C TYR A 109 3.44 16.18 -10.68
N PHE A 110 2.79 16.36 -9.54
CA PHE A 110 1.68 15.53 -9.12
C PHE A 110 0.62 16.35 -8.39
N VAL A 111 -0.67 16.13 -8.70
CA VAL A 111 -1.78 16.84 -8.06
C VAL A 111 -2.63 15.86 -7.26
N THR A 112 -2.93 16.18 -6.01
CA THR A 112 -3.78 15.35 -5.14
C THR A 112 -4.53 16.18 -4.10
N GLN A 113 -5.45 15.56 -3.37
CA GLN A 113 -6.22 16.22 -2.31
C GLN A 113 -5.37 16.46 -1.05
N GLU A 114 -5.52 17.63 -0.44
CA GLU A 114 -4.86 18.02 0.82
C GLU A 114 -5.03 16.97 1.94
N VAL A 115 -6.18 16.29 1.98
CA VAL A 115 -6.49 15.25 2.98
C VAL A 115 -5.58 14.03 2.89
N ALA A 116 -4.97 13.77 1.74
CA ALA A 116 -4.07 12.64 1.49
C ALA A 116 -2.60 12.92 1.85
N VAL A 117 -2.30 14.15 2.31
CA VAL A 117 -0.93 14.68 2.43
C VAL A 117 -0.56 14.96 3.88
N ALA A 118 0.71 14.69 4.22
CA ALA A 118 1.35 15.02 5.50
C ALA A 118 2.70 15.72 5.28
N ARG A 119 3.14 16.52 6.26
CA ARG A 119 4.49 17.08 6.26
C ARG A 119 5.53 16.02 6.61
N ILE A 120 6.68 16.08 5.94
CA ILE A 120 7.84 15.23 6.25
C ILE A 120 8.60 15.83 7.45
N PRO A 121 8.95 15.03 8.47
CA PRO A 121 9.80 15.49 9.57
C PRO A 121 11.18 15.98 9.07
N GLY A 122 11.77 16.96 9.76
CA GLY A 122 12.99 17.64 9.31
C GLY A 122 14.15 16.69 8.99
N ASN A 123 14.31 15.63 9.80
CA ASN A 123 15.39 14.65 9.68
C ASN A 123 15.08 13.45 8.75
N VAL A 124 13.92 13.41 8.10
CA VAL A 124 13.52 12.29 7.22
C VAL A 124 13.75 12.67 5.76
N SER A 125 14.41 11.83 4.97
CA SER A 125 14.65 12.08 3.53
C SER A 125 13.40 11.80 2.68
N PHE A 126 13.35 12.32 1.44
CA PHE A 126 12.23 12.05 0.53
C PHE A 126 12.08 10.55 0.21
N ASN A 127 13.17 9.83 -0.02
CA ASN A 127 13.13 8.39 -0.28
C ASN A 127 12.52 7.61 0.89
N VAL A 128 12.92 7.95 2.12
CA VAL A 128 12.37 7.33 3.33
C VAL A 128 10.90 7.70 3.50
N ALA A 129 10.53 8.95 3.28
CA ALA A 129 9.15 9.40 3.38
C ALA A 129 8.25 8.70 2.34
N ALA A 130 8.66 8.62 1.08
CA ALA A 130 7.88 7.97 0.01
C ALA A 130 7.66 6.46 0.26
N ALA A 131 8.54 5.81 1.01
CA ALA A 131 8.45 4.39 1.34
C ALA A 131 7.27 4.02 2.27
N VAL A 132 6.70 5.01 2.97
CA VAL A 132 5.72 4.81 4.05
C VAL A 132 4.27 4.73 3.58
N PRO A 133 3.73 5.60 2.72
CA PRO A 133 2.31 5.90 2.71
C PRO A 133 1.38 4.71 2.47
N LEU A 134 1.47 4.02 1.33
CA LEU A 134 0.55 2.90 1.06
C LEU A 134 0.73 1.78 2.06
N ALA A 135 1.96 1.32 2.25
CA ALA A 135 2.25 0.14 3.06
C ALA A 135 2.00 0.38 4.56
N GLY A 136 2.41 1.55 5.06
CA GLY A 136 2.19 2.01 6.42
C GLY A 136 0.72 2.20 6.73
N LEU A 137 -0.01 3.01 5.95
CA LEU A 137 -1.45 3.22 6.16
C LEU A 137 -2.22 1.91 6.11
N THR A 138 -1.84 1.01 5.20
CA THR A 138 -2.44 -0.33 5.10
C THR A 138 -2.23 -1.12 6.38
N ALA A 139 -0.99 -1.16 6.91
CA ALA A 139 -0.70 -1.84 8.17
C ALA A 139 -1.45 -1.20 9.36
N LEU A 140 -1.43 0.13 9.49
CA LEU A 140 -2.09 0.85 10.57
C LEU A 140 -3.59 0.58 10.59
N GLN A 141 -4.27 0.83 9.47
CA GLN A 141 -5.72 0.64 9.37
C GLN A 141 -6.12 -0.82 9.55
N SER A 142 -5.26 -1.77 9.16
CA SER A 142 -5.49 -3.19 9.42
C SER A 142 -5.43 -3.51 10.91
N LEU A 143 -4.42 -3.01 11.62
CA LEU A 143 -4.26 -3.24 13.06
C LEU A 143 -5.36 -2.54 13.87
N GLU A 144 -5.80 -1.35 13.46
CA GLU A 144 -6.98 -0.66 14.02
C GLU A 144 -8.23 -1.53 13.85
N ARG A 145 -8.47 -2.03 12.62
CA ARG A 145 -9.58 -2.96 12.34
C ARG A 145 -9.47 -4.22 13.15
N LEU A 146 -8.27 -4.76 13.37
CA LEU A 146 -8.03 -5.92 14.23
C LEU A 146 -8.23 -5.64 15.71
N GLY A 147 -8.37 -4.38 16.13
CA GLY A 147 -8.62 -4.01 17.52
C GLY A 147 -7.47 -4.44 18.42
N VAL A 148 -6.24 -4.31 17.93
CA VAL A 148 -5.04 -4.69 18.68
C VAL A 148 -4.96 -3.89 19.97
N THR A 149 -4.70 -4.59 21.07
CA THR A 149 -4.52 -4.00 22.40
C THR A 149 -3.16 -4.40 22.96
N ARG A 150 -2.80 -3.84 24.11
CA ARG A 150 -1.58 -4.20 24.82
C ARG A 150 -1.53 -5.66 25.27
N GLU A 151 -2.68 -6.32 25.42
CA GLU A 151 -2.74 -7.73 25.81
C GLU A 151 -2.73 -8.70 24.62
N SER A 152 -2.82 -8.18 23.38
CA SER A 152 -2.94 -9.00 22.19
C SER A 152 -1.62 -9.70 21.82
N SER A 153 -1.72 -10.97 21.41
CA SER A 153 -0.72 -11.64 20.56
C SER A 153 -1.10 -11.46 19.09
N VAL A 154 -0.26 -10.78 18.31
CA VAL A 154 -0.54 -10.42 16.92
C VAL A 154 0.38 -11.21 15.99
N PHE A 155 -0.19 -11.92 15.01
CA PHE A 155 0.57 -12.49 13.91
C PHE A 155 0.59 -11.54 12.71
N VAL A 156 1.77 -11.23 12.19
CA VAL A 156 1.95 -10.50 10.94
C VAL A 156 2.70 -11.41 9.98
N SER A 157 2.06 -11.88 8.91
CA SER A 157 2.75 -12.72 7.92
C SER A 157 3.78 -11.89 7.12
N ALA A 158 4.87 -12.54 6.67
CA ALA A 158 5.94 -11.89 5.91
C ALA A 158 6.43 -10.56 6.51
N GLY A 159 6.85 -10.55 7.77
CA GLY A 159 7.11 -9.34 8.57
C GLY A 159 8.23 -8.41 8.08
N MET A 160 8.95 -8.79 7.02
CA MET A 160 9.96 -7.95 6.36
C MET A 160 9.60 -7.61 4.90
N GLY A 161 8.36 -7.88 4.49
CA GLY A 161 7.78 -7.37 3.26
C GLY A 161 7.27 -5.93 3.42
N GLY A 162 6.76 -5.36 2.31
CA GLY A 162 6.30 -3.97 2.24
C GLY A 162 5.36 -3.57 3.38
N VAL A 163 4.22 -4.24 3.51
CA VAL A 163 3.23 -4.00 4.59
C VAL A 163 3.69 -4.62 5.91
N GLY A 164 4.26 -5.83 5.86
CA GLY A 164 4.63 -6.61 7.04
C GLY A 164 5.58 -5.87 7.99
N MET A 165 6.58 -5.15 7.47
CA MET A 165 7.53 -4.43 8.33
C MET A 165 6.88 -3.30 9.12
N PHE A 166 5.91 -2.60 8.53
CA PHE A 166 5.12 -1.60 9.24
C PHE A 166 4.15 -2.28 10.21
N GLY A 167 3.55 -3.41 9.83
CA GLY A 167 2.70 -4.21 10.70
C GLY A 167 3.40 -4.63 11.99
N VAL A 168 4.61 -5.19 11.88
CA VAL A 168 5.44 -5.59 13.03
C VAL A 168 5.76 -4.39 13.91
N ALA A 169 6.28 -3.30 13.32
CA ALA A 169 6.69 -2.14 14.08
C ALA A 169 5.51 -1.42 14.75
N LEU A 170 4.39 -1.25 14.05
CA LEU A 170 3.20 -0.61 14.60
C LEU A 170 2.57 -1.46 15.71
N ALA A 171 2.42 -2.77 15.51
CA ALA A 171 1.90 -3.66 16.53
C ALA A 171 2.72 -3.54 17.83
N ARG A 172 4.05 -3.50 17.71
CA ARG A 172 4.94 -3.36 18.87
C ARG A 172 4.94 -1.97 19.48
N HIS A 173 5.19 -0.93 18.68
CA HIS A 173 5.58 0.39 19.19
C HIS A 173 4.42 1.39 19.25
N HIS A 174 3.39 1.22 18.42
CA HIS A 174 2.21 2.08 18.43
C HIS A 174 1.09 1.48 19.29
N PHE A 175 0.73 0.22 19.05
CA PHE A 175 -0.33 -0.46 19.81
C PHE A 175 0.16 -1.08 21.12
N GLY A 176 1.46 -1.29 21.27
CA GLY A 176 2.03 -1.87 22.50
C GLY A 176 1.67 -3.34 22.70
N ALA A 177 1.41 -4.09 21.63
CA ALA A 177 1.03 -5.50 21.70
C ALA A 177 2.03 -6.30 22.53
N LYS A 178 1.50 -7.19 23.38
CA LYS A 178 2.27 -8.06 24.27
C LYS A 178 3.23 -8.94 23.48
N GLU A 179 2.73 -9.52 22.40
CA GLU A 179 3.47 -10.42 21.54
C GLU A 179 3.25 -10.06 20.07
N VAL A 180 4.34 -10.00 19.31
CA VAL A 180 4.35 -9.77 17.87
C VAL A 180 5.07 -10.94 17.22
N ILE A 181 4.30 -11.79 16.56
CA ILE A 181 4.75 -13.02 15.91
C ILE A 181 4.86 -12.76 14.42
N THR A 182 5.94 -13.19 13.77
CA THR A 182 6.06 -13.07 12.32
C THR A 182 6.85 -14.21 11.68
N THR A 183 6.63 -14.40 10.38
CA THR A 183 7.42 -15.29 9.53
C THR A 183 8.32 -14.50 8.59
N VAL A 184 9.56 -14.94 8.46
CA VAL A 184 10.55 -14.39 7.52
C VAL A 184 11.49 -15.48 7.03
N SER A 185 12.28 -15.20 5.99
CA SER A 185 13.38 -16.08 5.55
C SER A 185 14.62 -15.87 6.43
N THR A 186 15.51 -16.86 6.53
CA THR A 186 16.72 -16.87 7.40
C THR A 186 17.45 -15.54 7.49
N GLY A 187 17.84 -14.94 6.36
CA GLY A 187 18.62 -13.68 6.35
C GLY A 187 17.89 -12.44 6.88
N LYS A 188 16.61 -12.55 7.27
CA LYS A 188 15.76 -11.45 7.73
C LYS A 188 15.36 -11.58 9.21
N VAL A 189 15.77 -12.65 9.88
CA VAL A 189 15.34 -13.00 11.25
C VAL A 189 15.73 -11.92 12.26
N GLU A 190 17.01 -11.54 12.29
CA GLU A 190 17.55 -10.53 13.21
C GLU A 190 16.90 -9.17 12.96
N ARG A 191 16.70 -8.83 11.69
CA ARG A 191 16.05 -7.58 11.31
C ARG A 191 14.59 -7.53 11.78
N ALA A 192 13.85 -8.63 11.69
CA ALA A 192 12.48 -8.69 12.22
C ALA A 192 12.44 -8.46 13.74
N ARG A 193 13.42 -9.01 14.49
CA ARG A 193 13.55 -8.76 15.94
C ARG A 193 13.85 -7.29 16.24
N GLU A 194 14.79 -6.68 15.52
CA GLU A 194 15.11 -5.25 15.66
C GLU A 194 13.89 -4.36 15.41
N MET A 195 13.02 -4.74 14.46
CA MET A 195 11.79 -4.01 14.15
C MET A 195 10.71 -4.15 15.23
N GLY A 196 10.83 -5.13 16.13
CA GLY A 196 9.92 -5.31 17.27
C GLY A 196 9.19 -6.65 17.32
N ALA A 197 9.51 -7.60 16.44
CA ALA A 197 8.97 -8.95 16.56
C ALA A 197 9.51 -9.65 17.82
N THR A 198 8.62 -10.15 18.67
CA THR A 198 8.97 -10.88 19.89
C THR A 198 9.15 -12.37 19.63
N ARG A 199 8.51 -12.90 18.58
CA ARG A 199 8.68 -14.28 18.10
C ARG A 199 8.82 -14.27 16.59
N VAL A 200 9.89 -14.86 16.09
CA VAL A 200 10.19 -14.92 14.65
C VAL A 200 10.35 -16.39 14.25
N VAL A 201 9.60 -16.82 13.25
CA VAL A 201 9.72 -18.16 12.65
C VAL A 201 10.38 -18.05 11.30
N ASP A 202 11.44 -18.82 11.10
CA ASP A 202 12.07 -18.96 9.80
C ASP A 202 11.32 -20.00 8.97
N TYR A 203 10.46 -19.55 8.07
CA TYR A 203 9.63 -20.45 7.26
C TYR A 203 10.43 -21.33 6.30
N THR A 204 11.74 -21.06 6.11
CA THR A 204 12.62 -21.88 5.26
C THR A 204 13.19 -23.09 6.00
N GLN A 205 13.07 -23.13 7.33
CA GLN A 205 13.62 -24.18 8.19
C GLN A 205 12.53 -25.05 8.82
N GLU A 206 11.35 -24.48 9.07
CA GLU A 206 10.25 -25.17 9.74
C GLU A 206 8.89 -24.77 9.16
N ASN A 207 7.91 -25.68 9.28
CA ASN A 207 6.54 -25.37 8.89
C ASN A 207 5.91 -24.45 9.93
N TYR A 208 5.82 -23.17 9.59
CA TYR A 208 5.31 -22.15 10.50
C TYR A 208 3.87 -22.42 10.97
N THR A 209 3.04 -23.09 10.15
CA THR A 209 1.64 -23.37 10.51
C THR A 209 1.50 -24.43 11.60
N GLU A 210 2.49 -25.31 11.75
CA GLU A 210 2.53 -26.34 12.78
C GLU A 210 3.08 -25.78 14.10
N VAL A 211 4.18 -25.03 14.03
CA VAL A 211 4.84 -24.50 15.24
C VAL A 211 4.15 -23.27 15.85
N LEU A 212 3.29 -22.61 15.08
CA LEU A 212 2.48 -21.47 15.51
C LEU A 212 0.99 -21.81 15.70
N GLU A 213 0.62 -23.09 15.76
CA GLU A 213 -0.79 -23.46 15.95
C GLU A 213 -1.39 -22.76 17.18
N ASP A 214 -2.52 -22.05 16.96
CA ASP A 214 -3.23 -21.26 17.98
C ASP A 214 -2.39 -20.22 18.74
N ALA A 215 -1.26 -19.78 18.18
CA ALA A 215 -0.34 -18.87 18.85
C ALA A 215 -0.82 -17.41 18.94
N ALA A 216 -1.69 -16.95 18.03
CA ALA A 216 -2.09 -15.53 17.95
C ALA A 216 -3.60 -15.30 18.18
N ASP A 217 -3.95 -14.15 18.76
CA ASP A 217 -5.35 -13.71 18.93
C ASP A 217 -5.91 -13.08 17.65
N VAL A 218 -5.04 -12.45 16.86
CA VAL A 218 -5.40 -11.73 15.64
C VAL A 218 -4.27 -11.82 14.62
N MET A 219 -4.61 -11.67 13.34
CA MET A 219 -3.64 -11.74 12.26
C MET A 219 -3.83 -10.63 11.23
N LEU A 220 -2.71 -10.00 10.88
CA LEU A 220 -2.54 -9.23 9.65
C LEU A 220 -1.91 -10.15 8.59
N ASP A 221 -2.71 -10.51 7.59
CA ASP A 221 -2.30 -11.36 6.48
C ASP A 221 -1.82 -10.54 5.28
N THR A 222 -0.53 -10.65 4.97
CA THR A 222 0.09 -10.03 3.79
C THR A 222 0.57 -11.05 2.75
N THR A 223 0.28 -12.34 2.91
CA THR A 223 0.73 -13.40 2.00
C THR A 223 -0.41 -14.07 1.26
N GLY A 224 -1.61 -14.10 1.85
CA GLY A 224 -2.77 -14.78 1.29
C GLY A 224 -2.67 -16.32 1.39
N ASP A 225 -1.81 -16.83 2.27
CA ASP A 225 -1.68 -18.26 2.52
C ASP A 225 -2.95 -18.79 3.19
N THR A 226 -3.67 -19.67 2.49
CA THR A 226 -4.93 -20.22 2.96
C THR A 226 -4.78 -21.18 4.13
N GLU A 227 -3.57 -21.64 4.49
CA GLU A 227 -3.32 -22.47 5.69
C GLU A 227 -2.96 -21.66 6.93
N SER A 228 -2.75 -20.35 6.79
CA SER A 228 -2.42 -19.45 7.89
C SER A 228 -3.51 -19.34 8.97
N TYR A 229 -4.75 -19.76 8.70
CA TYR A 229 -5.82 -19.86 9.70
C TYR A 229 -5.44 -20.71 10.91
N ARG A 230 -4.48 -21.65 10.75
CA ARG A 230 -3.96 -22.48 11.85
C ARG A 230 -3.25 -21.66 12.92
N VAL A 231 -2.64 -20.54 12.53
CA VAL A 231 -1.82 -19.70 13.42
C VAL A 231 -2.64 -18.94 14.47
N VAL A 232 -3.89 -18.60 14.15
CA VAL A 232 -4.76 -17.86 15.07
C VAL A 232 -5.70 -18.79 15.82
N LYS A 233 -6.04 -18.42 17.06
CA LYS A 233 -6.98 -19.15 17.92
C LYS A 233 -8.37 -19.27 17.28
N PRO A 234 -9.22 -20.22 17.72
CA PRO A 234 -10.63 -20.26 17.31
C PRO A 234 -11.38 -18.95 17.58
N ASN A 235 -12.32 -18.60 16.69
CA ASN A 235 -13.12 -17.37 16.78
C ASN A 235 -12.34 -16.04 16.72
N SER A 236 -11.09 -16.09 16.26
CA SER A 236 -10.23 -14.92 16.08
C SER A 236 -10.66 -14.04 14.90
N ARG A 237 -9.91 -12.96 14.67
CA ARG A 237 -10.08 -12.09 13.51
C ARG A 237 -8.81 -12.02 12.66
N VAL A 238 -9.00 -12.09 11.35
CA VAL A 238 -7.95 -11.95 10.33
C VAL A 238 -8.32 -10.81 9.41
N VAL A 239 -7.39 -9.87 9.23
CA VAL A 239 -7.48 -8.82 8.21
C VAL A 239 -6.41 -9.12 7.17
N SER A 240 -6.81 -9.22 5.90
CA SER A 240 -5.90 -9.53 4.80
C SER A 240 -5.84 -8.41 3.78
N VAL A 241 -4.65 -8.27 3.20
CA VAL A 241 -4.35 -7.34 2.10
C VAL A 241 -3.93 -8.09 0.83
N ALA A 242 -3.81 -9.42 0.91
CA ALA A 242 -3.17 -10.24 -0.12
C ALA A 242 -4.13 -11.18 -0.85
N MET A 243 -5.13 -11.76 -0.17
CA MET A 243 -6.09 -12.63 -0.86
C MET A 243 -7.00 -11.82 -1.79
N MET A 244 -7.74 -12.54 -2.62
CA MET A 244 -8.74 -11.94 -3.49
C MET A 244 -9.77 -11.15 -2.66
N PRO A 245 -10.13 -9.92 -3.09
CA PRO A 245 -11.22 -9.18 -2.46
C PRO A 245 -12.51 -10.01 -2.47
N ASP A 246 -13.29 -9.92 -1.40
CA ASP A 246 -14.65 -10.45 -1.38
C ASP A 246 -15.61 -9.54 -2.19
N SER A 247 -16.91 -9.83 -2.15
CA SER A 247 -17.90 -8.99 -2.84
C SER A 247 -17.91 -7.55 -2.35
N GLY A 248 -17.60 -7.29 -1.07
CA GLY A 248 -17.50 -5.94 -0.52
C GLY A 248 -16.27 -5.19 -1.05
N GLY A 249 -15.14 -5.88 -1.18
CA GLY A 249 -13.95 -5.33 -1.82
C GLY A 249 -14.19 -4.92 -3.28
N LEU A 250 -14.95 -5.71 -4.05
CA LEU A 250 -15.35 -5.32 -5.41
C LEU A 250 -16.22 -4.05 -5.45
N GLU A 251 -17.12 -3.89 -4.49
CA GLU A 251 -17.94 -2.68 -4.38
C GLU A 251 -17.10 -1.47 -4.04
N TYR A 252 -16.11 -1.62 -3.14
CA TYR A 252 -15.16 -0.56 -2.82
C TYR A 252 -14.42 -0.05 -4.06
N PHE A 253 -13.93 -0.93 -4.93
CA PHE A 253 -13.21 -0.50 -6.15
C PHE A 253 -14.09 0.30 -7.12
N ARG A 254 -15.42 0.24 -6.98
CA ARG A 254 -16.38 1.00 -7.78
C ARG A 254 -17.03 2.18 -7.05
N LYS A 255 -16.67 2.46 -5.79
CA LYS A 255 -17.36 3.48 -4.97
C LYS A 255 -17.36 4.87 -5.60
N ASP A 256 -16.27 5.22 -6.29
CA ASP A 256 -16.08 6.52 -6.95
C ASP A 256 -16.29 6.45 -8.47
N GLN A 257 -16.89 5.37 -8.97
CA GLN A 257 -17.07 5.14 -10.42
C GLN A 257 -18.46 5.58 -10.89
N PRO A 258 -18.59 6.00 -12.16
CA PRO A 258 -19.90 6.28 -12.75
C PRO A 258 -20.86 5.09 -12.61
N PRO A 259 -22.18 5.36 -12.50
CA PRO A 259 -23.18 4.31 -12.37
C PRO A 259 -23.16 3.38 -13.59
N LEU A 260 -23.30 2.08 -13.34
CA LEU A 260 -23.36 1.06 -14.39
C LEU A 260 -24.67 1.17 -15.20
N SER A 261 -24.56 0.89 -16.51
CA SER A 261 -25.72 0.61 -17.36
C SER A 261 -26.50 -0.62 -16.86
N LEU A 262 -27.73 -0.84 -17.34
CA LEU A 262 -28.53 -2.01 -16.93
C LEU A 262 -27.80 -3.34 -17.19
N VAL A 263 -27.17 -3.48 -18.36
CA VAL A 263 -26.35 -4.65 -18.71
C VAL A 263 -25.12 -4.74 -17.83
N GLY A 264 -24.46 -3.60 -17.55
CA GLY A 264 -23.33 -3.53 -16.63
C GLY A 264 -23.68 -4.00 -15.22
N ARG A 265 -24.85 -3.58 -14.68
CA ARG A 265 -25.35 -4.02 -13.37
C ARG A 265 -25.58 -5.53 -13.32
N ALA A 266 -26.16 -6.11 -14.38
CA ALA A 266 -26.37 -7.55 -14.46
C ALA A 266 -25.05 -8.32 -14.47
N LYS A 267 -24.08 -7.91 -15.31
CA LYS A 267 -22.73 -8.50 -15.35
C LYS A 267 -22.02 -8.39 -14.00
N PHE A 268 -22.09 -7.23 -13.37
CA PHE A 268 -21.48 -7.00 -12.06
C PHE A 268 -22.12 -7.86 -10.96
N ALA A 269 -23.44 -8.06 -10.99
CA ALA A 269 -24.13 -8.95 -10.05
C ALA A 269 -23.69 -10.42 -10.21
N VAL A 270 -23.53 -10.90 -11.44
CA VAL A 270 -23.00 -12.26 -11.71
C VAL A 270 -21.58 -12.39 -11.17
N LEU A 271 -20.72 -11.40 -11.45
CA LEU A 271 -19.35 -11.38 -10.96
C LEU A 271 -19.27 -11.40 -9.44
N LYS A 272 -20.07 -10.58 -8.74
CA LYS A 272 -20.12 -10.58 -7.28
C LYS A 272 -20.45 -11.96 -6.72
N ARG A 273 -21.33 -12.72 -7.38
CA ARG A 273 -21.62 -14.11 -6.99
C ARG A 273 -20.42 -15.03 -7.23
N VAL A 274 -19.76 -14.93 -8.39
CA VAL A 274 -18.57 -15.74 -8.71
C VAL A 274 -17.45 -15.50 -7.69
N VAL A 275 -17.12 -14.23 -7.44
CA VAL A 275 -16.08 -13.86 -6.46
C VAL A 275 -16.51 -14.22 -5.03
N GLY A 276 -17.78 -14.06 -4.68
CA GLY A 276 -18.31 -14.52 -3.40
C GLY A 276 -18.16 -16.02 -3.18
N VAL A 277 -18.42 -16.84 -4.20
CA VAL A 277 -18.20 -18.30 -4.14
C VAL A 277 -16.72 -18.64 -4.07
N ALA A 278 -15.87 -17.98 -4.87
CA ALA A 278 -14.42 -18.20 -4.83
C ALA A 278 -13.85 -17.85 -3.45
N SER A 279 -14.20 -16.68 -2.91
CA SER A 279 -13.87 -16.27 -1.54
C SER A 279 -14.39 -17.29 -0.53
N TRP A 280 -15.63 -17.77 -0.67
CA TRP A 280 -16.19 -18.79 0.20
C TRP A 280 -15.37 -20.09 0.18
N VAL A 281 -14.86 -20.53 -0.97
CA VAL A 281 -14.00 -21.72 -1.04
C VAL A 281 -12.63 -21.45 -0.41
N LEU A 282 -11.99 -20.33 -0.75
CA LEU A 282 -10.66 -19.96 -0.27
C LEU A 282 -10.62 -19.76 1.25
N THR A 283 -11.69 -19.23 1.84
CA THR A 283 -11.78 -18.99 3.29
C THR A 283 -12.37 -20.16 4.07
N ARG A 284 -12.45 -21.37 3.49
CA ARG A 284 -13.08 -22.53 4.14
C ARG A 284 -12.43 -22.89 5.49
N GLY A 285 -11.10 -22.86 5.57
CA GLY A 285 -10.34 -23.18 6.79
C GLY A 285 -10.60 -22.15 7.88
N PHE A 286 -10.55 -20.86 7.50
CA PHE A 286 -10.91 -19.74 8.36
C PHE A 286 -12.31 -19.90 8.95
N ARG A 287 -13.32 -20.18 8.10
CA ARG A 287 -14.70 -20.38 8.57
C ARG A 287 -14.87 -21.58 9.47
N ALA A 288 -14.23 -22.71 9.14
CA ALA A 288 -14.32 -23.92 9.96
C ALA A 288 -13.81 -23.68 11.39
N LYS A 289 -12.85 -22.76 11.55
CA LYS A 289 -12.29 -22.34 12.84
C LYS A 289 -13.02 -21.14 13.47
N GLY A 290 -14.16 -20.72 12.91
CA GLY A 290 -14.96 -19.59 13.41
C GLY A 290 -14.31 -18.21 13.18
N ILE A 291 -13.25 -18.13 12.37
CA ILE A 291 -12.49 -16.89 12.19
C ILE A 291 -13.29 -15.89 11.35
N ARG A 292 -13.35 -14.64 11.83
CA ARG A 292 -13.86 -13.51 11.05
C ARG A 292 -12.75 -13.01 10.14
N TYR A 293 -12.90 -13.28 8.85
CA TYR A 293 -11.98 -12.86 7.81
C TYR A 293 -12.49 -11.58 7.13
N GLU A 294 -11.62 -10.59 6.96
CA GLU A 294 -11.93 -9.31 6.30
C GLU A 294 -10.82 -8.95 5.30
N TYR A 295 -11.20 -8.61 4.06
CA TYR A 295 -10.27 -7.99 3.12
C TYR A 295 -10.31 -6.47 3.30
N VAL A 296 -9.16 -5.84 3.48
CA VAL A 296 -9.10 -4.38 3.66
C VAL A 296 -8.65 -3.68 2.40
N VAL A 297 -9.31 -2.56 2.10
CA VAL A 297 -8.79 -1.57 1.15
C VAL A 297 -8.44 -0.32 1.93
N MET A 298 -7.18 0.10 1.81
CA MET A 298 -6.67 1.27 2.54
C MET A 298 -7.21 2.58 1.96
N GLU A 299 -7.56 3.48 2.86
CA GLU A 299 -7.99 4.84 2.55
C GLU A 299 -6.82 5.84 2.71
N PRO A 300 -6.62 6.76 1.75
CA PRO A 300 -5.66 7.85 1.92
C PRO A 300 -5.95 8.66 3.19
N ASN A 301 -4.95 8.89 4.02
CA ASN A 301 -5.13 9.64 5.25
C ASN A 301 -3.84 10.36 5.68
N GLY A 302 -3.72 11.63 5.31
CA GLY A 302 -2.60 12.49 5.69
C GLY A 302 -2.53 12.76 7.19
N ARG A 303 -3.66 12.72 7.91
CA ARG A 303 -3.65 12.86 9.37
C ARG A 303 -3.02 11.64 10.04
N GLN A 304 -3.35 10.42 9.62
CA GLN A 304 -2.71 9.20 10.14
C GLN A 304 -1.20 9.19 9.86
N LEU A 305 -0.77 9.65 8.68
CA LEU A 305 0.65 9.85 8.39
C LEU A 305 1.30 10.83 9.38
N GLU A 306 0.66 11.99 9.60
CA GLU A 306 1.16 13.06 10.45
C GLU A 306 1.16 12.69 11.95
N GLU A 307 0.11 12.06 12.46
CA GLU A 307 -0.06 11.78 13.89
C GLU A 307 0.62 10.48 14.33
N VAL A 308 0.66 9.46 13.47
CA VAL A 308 1.21 8.14 13.83
C VAL A 308 2.63 7.97 13.29
N PHE A 309 2.87 8.24 12.01
CA PHE A 309 4.14 7.90 11.39
C PHE A 309 5.23 8.95 11.64
N ASN A 310 4.91 10.24 11.64
CA ASN A 310 5.94 11.27 11.84
C ASN A 310 6.72 11.09 13.15
N PRO A 311 6.09 10.90 14.33
CA PRO A 311 6.85 10.69 15.56
C PRO A 311 7.69 9.41 15.53
N LEU A 312 7.20 8.35 14.88
CA LEU A 312 7.91 7.07 14.78
C LEU A 312 9.11 7.15 13.82
N LEU A 313 8.99 7.92 12.74
CA LEU A 313 10.08 8.18 11.79
C LEU A 313 11.13 9.12 12.39
N GLU A 314 10.69 10.22 13.00
CA GLU A 314 11.56 11.25 13.57
C GLU A 314 12.45 10.68 14.68
N ASN A 315 11.88 9.83 15.55
CA ASN A 315 12.61 9.16 16.62
C ASN A 315 13.34 7.88 16.17
N GLY A 316 13.27 7.53 14.88
CA GLY A 316 13.91 6.35 14.33
C GLY A 316 13.37 5.01 14.86
N VAL A 317 12.14 5.00 15.38
CA VAL A 317 11.44 3.77 15.80
C VAL A 317 11.03 2.95 14.59
N ILE A 318 10.47 3.60 13.57
CA ILE A 318 10.24 3.01 12.25
C ILE A 318 11.36 3.47 11.32
N LYS A 319 12.13 2.51 10.80
CA LYS A 319 13.15 2.73 9.77
C LYS A 319 12.76 1.92 8.52
N PRO A 320 12.00 2.50 7.57
CA PRO A 320 11.62 1.82 6.36
C PRO A 320 12.86 1.25 5.67
N VAL A 321 12.84 -0.06 5.38
CA VAL A 321 13.92 -0.68 4.63
C VAL A 321 13.68 -0.34 3.16
N ILE A 322 14.64 0.33 2.54
CA ILE A 322 14.64 0.57 1.10
C ILE A 322 15.42 -0.56 0.46
N ALA A 323 14.74 -1.35 -0.37
CA ALA A 323 15.35 -2.45 -1.11
C ALA A 323 16.30 -1.90 -2.17
N ASN A 324 15.78 -1.02 -3.03
CA ASN A 324 16.51 -0.39 -4.12
C ASN A 324 15.94 1.00 -4.43
N VAL A 325 16.79 1.84 -5.01
CA VAL A 325 16.42 3.14 -5.57
C VAL A 325 16.75 3.14 -7.05
N HIS A 326 15.71 3.26 -7.88
CA HIS A 326 15.80 3.26 -9.33
C HIS A 326 15.74 4.68 -9.87
N ALA A 327 16.37 4.92 -11.03
CA ALA A 327 16.34 6.21 -11.69
C ALA A 327 15.00 6.47 -12.41
N PHE A 328 14.59 7.73 -12.50
CA PHE A 328 13.44 8.15 -13.30
C PHE A 328 13.77 8.17 -14.80
N THR A 329 13.90 6.98 -15.35
CA THR A 329 14.05 6.69 -16.79
C THR A 329 13.11 5.54 -17.15
N ASN A 330 12.81 5.34 -18.44
CA ASN A 330 12.02 4.18 -18.87
C ASN A 330 12.57 2.87 -18.32
N GLN A 331 13.88 2.64 -18.47
CA GLN A 331 14.52 1.43 -17.99
C GLN A 331 14.45 1.32 -16.47
N GLY A 332 14.77 2.39 -15.73
CA GLY A 332 14.77 2.35 -14.26
C GLY A 332 13.39 2.08 -13.67
N ILE A 333 12.33 2.66 -14.23
CA ILE A 333 10.97 2.38 -13.78
C ILE A 333 10.56 0.95 -14.15
N GLN A 334 10.94 0.45 -15.33
CA GLN A 334 10.67 -0.94 -15.71
C GLN A 334 11.41 -1.94 -14.82
N ASP A 335 12.66 -1.66 -14.46
CA ASP A 335 13.44 -2.47 -13.51
C ASP A 335 12.74 -2.52 -12.15
N ALA A 336 12.27 -1.36 -11.67
CA ALA A 336 11.50 -1.26 -10.43
C ALA A 336 10.17 -2.04 -10.48
N PHE A 337 9.45 -2.01 -11.61
CA PHE A 337 8.22 -2.80 -11.81
C PHE A 337 8.50 -4.31 -11.84
N ARG A 338 9.59 -4.74 -12.50
CA ARG A 338 10.03 -6.15 -12.49
C ARG A 338 10.33 -6.63 -11.07
N GLU A 339 11.13 -5.86 -10.33
CA GLU A 339 11.46 -6.17 -8.94
C GLU A 339 10.20 -6.26 -8.05
N SER A 340 9.25 -5.34 -8.24
CA SER A 340 7.99 -5.37 -7.50
C SER A 340 7.13 -6.57 -7.86
N ARG A 341 7.18 -7.05 -9.11
CA ARG A 341 6.40 -8.21 -9.58
C ARG A 341 7.00 -9.52 -9.09
N ASP A 342 8.33 -9.62 -9.02
CA ASP A 342 9.03 -10.82 -8.57
C ASP A 342 8.79 -11.12 -7.08
N GLY A 343 8.40 -10.11 -6.29
CA GLY A 343 7.92 -10.29 -4.92
C GLY A 343 8.99 -10.60 -3.87
N HIS A 344 10.27 -10.59 -4.25
CA HIS A 344 11.39 -10.94 -3.36
C HIS A 344 12.09 -9.72 -2.71
N ALA A 345 11.66 -8.50 -3.03
CA ALA A 345 12.24 -7.29 -2.47
C ALA A 345 12.15 -7.29 -0.93
N THR A 346 13.28 -7.00 -0.28
CA THR A 346 13.32 -6.80 1.18
C THR A 346 13.07 -5.34 1.47
N GLY A 347 11.81 -4.98 1.66
CA GLY A 347 11.40 -3.63 1.97
C GLY A 347 10.65 -2.92 0.85
N LYS A 348 11.00 -1.65 0.59
CA LYS A 348 10.33 -0.75 -0.36
C LYS A 348 11.21 -0.42 -1.56
N ILE A 349 10.60 -0.36 -2.73
CA ILE A 349 11.25 -0.02 -3.99
C ILE A 349 10.92 1.44 -4.31
N ILE A 350 11.95 2.25 -4.54
CA ILE A 350 11.80 3.69 -4.76
C ILE A 350 12.21 4.04 -6.18
N VAL A 351 11.49 4.98 -6.80
CA VAL A 351 11.92 5.68 -8.01
C VAL A 351 12.32 7.10 -7.60
N CYS A 352 13.59 7.44 -7.80
CA CYS A 352 14.11 8.79 -7.57
C CYS A 352 13.80 9.66 -8.78
N ILE A 353 12.86 10.60 -8.61
CA ILE A 353 12.37 11.50 -9.65
C ILE A 353 13.27 12.72 -9.77
N LYS A 354 13.59 13.34 -8.64
CA LYS A 354 14.41 14.54 -8.56
C LYS A 354 15.37 14.43 -7.39
N GLY A 355 16.66 14.35 -7.72
CA GLY A 355 17.79 14.29 -6.78
C GLY A 355 17.99 15.58 -6.01
#